data_AF-A0A973I4B7-F1
#
_entry.id   AF-A0A973I4B7-F1
#
_cell.length_a   1.000
_cell.length_b   1.000
_cell.length_c   1.000
_cell.angle_alpha   90.00
_cell.angle_beta   90.00
_cell.angle_gamma   90.00
#
_symmetry.space_group_name_H-M   'P 1'
#
loop_
_entity.id
_entity.type
_entity.pdbx_description
1 polymer ?
#
loop_
_entity_poly.entity_id
_entity_poly.type
_entity_poly.pdbx_seq_one_letter_code
_entity_poly.pdbx_strand_id
1 'polypeptide(L)'
;MPIKYKLMFSTALLGMSLLVMVIVNTYTANVINTLTQGVNITAEIENGILQLRRDEKDFIARKNDKYVEKYQLHSNQLKSNIAKLEQIYNDNGIDTGELKQLNTVISQYNQHFSLLVEQQKTIGYHAKDGLYGELRDAAHGIEYMAKQLTPEILISLLQLRRDEKDFMLRVDPKYIVKFTAVRNLSG
;
A
#
# COMPACT_ATOMS: atom_id res chain seq x y z
N MET A 1 -25.04 40.90 -60.51
CA MET A 1 -23.65 40.45 -60.22
C MET A 1 -23.24 39.39 -61.22
N PRO A 2 -22.04 39.46 -61.81
CA PRO A 2 -21.55 38.46 -62.76
C PRO A 2 -21.48 37.07 -62.11
N ILE A 3 -21.82 36.03 -62.87
CA ILE A 3 -21.85 34.61 -62.43
C ILE A 3 -20.52 34.17 -61.81
N LYS A 4 -19.39 34.71 -62.30
CA LYS A 4 -18.04 34.46 -61.77
C LYS A 4 -17.90 34.76 -60.27
N TYR A 5 -18.47 35.86 -59.78
CA TYR A 5 -18.37 36.23 -58.36
C TYR A 5 -19.23 35.34 -57.47
N LYS A 6 -20.41 34.91 -57.95
CA LYS A 6 -21.24 33.94 -57.23
C LYS A 6 -20.51 32.59 -57.09
N LEU A 7 -19.85 32.14 -58.16
CA LEU A 7 -19.08 30.90 -58.17
C LEU A 7 -17.88 30.96 -57.22
N MET A 8 -17.08 32.05 -57.30
CA MET A 8 -15.94 32.29 -56.41
C MET A 8 -16.35 32.37 -54.93
N PHE A 9 -17.49 32.99 -54.63
CA PHE A 9 -18.01 33.04 -53.27
C PHE A 9 -18.40 31.64 -52.75
N SER A 10 -19.09 30.85 -53.56
CA SER A 10 -19.47 29.48 -53.17
C SER A 10 -18.28 28.55 -52.97
N THR A 11 -17.23 28.63 -53.79
CA THR A 11 -16.01 27.83 -53.61
C THR A 11 -15.21 28.27 -52.39
N ALA A 12 -15.13 29.58 -52.13
CA ALA A 12 -14.51 30.09 -50.90
C ALA A 12 -15.26 29.62 -49.64
N LEU A 13 -16.59 29.61 -49.68
CA LEU A 13 -17.43 29.10 -48.59
C LEU A 13 -17.17 27.61 -48.31
N LEU A 14 -17.08 26.78 -49.37
CA LEU A 14 -16.75 25.35 -49.24
C LEU A 14 -15.34 25.15 -48.67
N GLY A 15 -14.35 25.92 -49.12
CA GLY A 15 -12.99 25.88 -48.59
C GLY A 15 -12.96 26.25 -47.09
N MET A 16 -13.69 27.29 -46.70
CA MET A 16 -13.81 27.70 -45.29
C MET A 16 -14.48 26.62 -44.44
N SER A 17 -15.55 26.01 -44.93
CA SER A 17 -16.22 24.87 -44.29
C SER A 17 -15.27 23.70 -44.06
N LEU A 18 -14.47 23.33 -45.07
CA LEU A 18 -13.49 22.26 -44.95
C LEU A 18 -12.41 22.60 -43.92
N LEU A 19 -11.93 23.85 -43.88
CA LEU A 19 -10.95 24.29 -42.87
C LEU A 19 -11.51 24.20 -41.46
N VAL A 20 -12.74 24.68 -41.23
CA VAL A 20 -13.42 24.56 -39.93
C VAL A 20 -13.59 23.09 -39.55
N MET A 21 -13.98 22.24 -40.50
CA MET A 21 -14.13 20.81 -40.26
C MET A 21 -12.79 20.15 -39.88
N VAL A 22 -11.67 20.53 -40.50
CA VAL A 22 -10.35 20.01 -40.13
C VAL A 22 -9.98 20.43 -38.71
N ILE A 23 -10.22 21.68 -38.33
CA ILE A 23 -9.95 22.20 -36.97
C ILE A 23 -10.78 21.44 -35.92
N VAL A 24 -12.08 21.23 -36.19
CA VAL A 24 -12.96 20.49 -35.27
C VAL A 24 -12.54 19.03 -35.15
N ASN A 25 -12.16 18.37 -36.25
CA ASN A 25 -11.72 16.97 -36.21
C ASN A 25 -10.42 16.80 -35.44
N THR A 26 -9.43 17.68 -35.63
CA THR A 26 -8.15 17.59 -34.89
C THR A 26 -8.36 17.88 -33.41
N TYR A 27 -9.18 18.87 -33.07
CA TYR A 27 -9.57 19.14 -31.68
C TYR A 27 -10.26 17.92 -31.05
N THR A 28 -11.24 17.33 -31.74
CA THR A 28 -11.97 16.16 -31.26
C THR A 28 -11.04 14.95 -31.08
N ALA A 29 -10.14 14.70 -32.03
CA ALA A 29 -9.15 13.62 -31.93
C ALA A 29 -8.22 13.80 -30.72
N ASN A 30 -7.79 15.03 -30.43
CA ASN A 30 -6.96 15.32 -29.26
C ASN A 30 -7.71 15.05 -27.95
N VAL A 31 -8.97 15.49 -27.83
CA VAL A 31 -9.80 15.23 -26.65
C VAL A 31 -10.03 13.73 -26.45
N ILE A 32 -10.32 12.97 -27.51
CA ILE A 32 -10.47 11.51 -27.46
C ILE A 32 -9.17 10.84 -27.00
N ASN A 33 -8.00 11.28 -27.49
CA ASN A 33 -6.71 10.74 -27.06
C ASN A 33 -6.45 10.98 -25.57
N THR A 34 -6.74 12.19 -25.06
CA THR A 34 -6.59 12.51 -23.63
C THR A 34 -7.53 11.68 -22.76
N LEU A 35 -8.79 11.50 -23.17
CA LEU A 35 -9.74 10.64 -22.46
C LEU A 35 -9.30 9.17 -22.45
N THR A 36 -8.76 8.68 -23.57
CA THR A 36 -8.21 7.32 -23.68
C THR A 36 -7.03 7.12 -22.73
N GLN A 37 -6.15 8.13 -22.57
CA GLN A 37 -5.09 8.11 -21.56
C GLN A 37 -5.66 8.04 -20.14
N GLY A 38 -6.74 8.78 -19.84
CA GLY A 38 -7.43 8.71 -18.56
C GLY A 38 -7.94 7.30 -18.22
N VAL A 39 -8.51 6.58 -19.21
CA VAL A 39 -8.94 5.18 -19.04
C VAL A 39 -7.75 4.27 -18.73
N ASN A 40 -6.65 4.40 -19.46
CA ASN A 40 -5.44 3.60 -19.22
C ASN A 40 -4.85 3.88 -17.83
N ILE A 41 -4.78 5.14 -17.42
CA ILE A 41 -4.31 5.53 -16.07
C ILE A 41 -5.21 4.94 -14.98
N THR A 42 -6.53 4.86 -15.21
CA THR A 42 -7.45 4.23 -14.27
C THR A 42 -7.10 2.74 -14.07
N ALA A 43 -6.83 2.01 -15.16
CA ALA A 43 -6.36 0.63 -15.07
C ALA A 43 -4.98 0.51 -14.39
N GLU A 44 -4.07 1.47 -14.59
CA GLU A 44 -2.80 1.53 -13.88
C GLU A 44 -2.98 1.79 -12.37
N ILE A 45 -3.96 2.61 -11.98
CA ILE A 45 -4.31 2.87 -10.58
C ILE A 45 -4.81 1.59 -9.91
N GLU A 46 -5.74 0.87 -10.55
CA GLU A 46 -6.25 -0.41 -10.06
C GLU A 46 -5.12 -1.42 -9.86
N ASN A 47 -4.25 -1.56 -10.86
CA ASN A 47 -3.08 -2.42 -10.76
C ASN A 47 -2.11 -1.96 -9.66
N GLY A 48 -1.88 -0.65 -9.51
CA GLY A 48 -1.04 -0.08 -8.47
C GLY A 48 -1.56 -0.43 -7.07
N ILE A 49 -2.86 -0.36 -6.83
CA ILE A 49 -3.48 -0.78 -5.56
C ILE A 49 -3.23 -2.27 -5.29
N LEU A 50 -3.35 -3.12 -6.31
CA LEU A 50 -3.06 -4.55 -6.19
C LEU A 50 -1.58 -4.83 -5.88
N GLN A 51 -0.65 -4.05 -6.45
CA GLN A 51 0.78 -4.16 -6.15
C GLN A 51 1.08 -3.74 -4.71
N LEU A 52 0.48 -2.65 -4.22
CA LEU A 52 0.62 -2.25 -2.81
C LEU A 52 0.19 -3.36 -1.84
N ARG A 53 -0.98 -3.96 -2.10
CA ARG A 53 -1.47 -5.08 -1.28
C ARG A 53 -0.57 -6.32 -1.36
N ARG A 54 0.08 -6.55 -2.50
CA ARG A 54 1.04 -7.65 -2.67
C ARG A 54 2.29 -7.38 -1.84
N ASP A 55 2.88 -6.19 -1.95
CA ASP A 55 4.09 -5.84 -1.20
C ASP A 55 3.83 -5.81 0.32
N GLU A 56 2.67 -5.34 0.76
CA GLU A 56 2.24 -5.42 2.16
C GLU A 56 2.23 -6.87 2.65
N LYS A 57 1.54 -7.77 1.93
CA LYS A 57 1.46 -9.18 2.30
C LYS A 57 2.82 -9.85 2.31
N ASP A 58 3.66 -9.53 1.32
CA ASP A 58 5.02 -10.04 1.25
C ASP A 58 5.87 -9.55 2.42
N PHE A 59 5.71 -8.29 2.84
CA PHE A 59 6.34 -7.76 4.06
C PHE A 59 5.85 -8.51 5.30
N ILE A 60 4.55 -8.67 5.48
CA ILE A 60 3.99 -9.37 6.67
C ILE A 60 4.51 -10.82 6.74
N ALA A 61 4.56 -11.51 5.60
CA ALA A 61 4.99 -12.90 5.54
C ALA A 61 6.50 -13.08 5.74
N ARG A 62 7.32 -12.16 5.21
CA ARG A 62 8.79 -12.32 5.15
C ARG A 62 9.58 -11.41 6.09
N LYS A 63 8.94 -10.35 6.60
CA LYS A 63 9.50 -9.35 7.54
C LYS A 63 10.85 -8.82 7.07
N ASN A 64 10.87 -8.28 5.85
CA ASN A 64 12.09 -7.84 5.21
C ASN A 64 11.89 -6.45 4.57
N ASP A 65 12.81 -5.53 4.84
CA ASP A 65 12.75 -4.14 4.39
C ASP A 65 12.72 -3.98 2.86
N LYS A 66 13.22 -4.95 2.10
CA LYS A 66 13.08 -4.96 0.64
C LYS A 66 11.64 -4.78 0.18
N TYR A 67 10.67 -5.32 0.92
CA TYR A 67 9.25 -5.17 0.58
C TYR A 67 8.69 -3.81 1.00
N VAL A 68 9.27 -3.17 2.02
CA VAL A 68 8.96 -1.78 2.38
C VAL A 68 9.43 -0.83 1.27
N GLU A 69 10.64 -1.03 0.73
CA GLU A 69 11.17 -0.25 -0.39
C GLU A 69 10.31 -0.39 -1.65
N LYS A 70 9.91 -1.62 -2.00
CA LYS A 70 9.00 -1.88 -3.12
C LYS A 70 7.65 -1.21 -2.93
N TYR A 71 7.07 -1.34 -1.74
CA TYR A 71 5.81 -0.70 -1.39
C TYR A 71 5.90 0.82 -1.58
N GLN A 72 6.98 1.45 -1.09
CA GLN A 72 7.19 2.89 -1.25
C GLN A 72 7.30 3.31 -2.72
N LEU A 73 8.03 2.55 -3.54
CA LEU A 73 8.15 2.80 -4.97
C LEU A 73 6.80 2.72 -5.67
N HIS A 74 6.03 1.65 -5.47
CA HIS A 74 4.71 1.50 -6.06
C HIS A 74 3.70 2.54 -5.53
N SER A 75 3.83 2.96 -4.26
CA SER A 75 2.96 3.97 -3.65
C SER A 75 3.17 5.35 -4.27
N ASN A 76 4.43 5.71 -4.53
CA ASN A 76 4.77 6.95 -5.22
C ASN A 76 4.28 6.94 -6.67
N GLN A 77 4.41 5.81 -7.37
CA GLN A 77 3.90 5.67 -8.74
C GLN A 77 2.37 5.77 -8.78
N LEU A 78 1.67 5.12 -7.84
CA LEU A 78 0.22 5.20 -7.71
C LEU A 78 -0.24 6.65 -7.48
N LYS A 79 0.40 7.38 -6.54
CA LYS A 79 0.10 8.80 -6.29
C LYS A 79 0.33 9.67 -7.52
N SER A 80 1.39 9.43 -8.28
CA SER A 80 1.65 10.14 -9.54
C SER A 80 0.55 9.89 -10.57
N ASN A 81 0.07 8.65 -10.69
CA ASN A 81 -1.00 8.30 -11.61
C ASN A 81 -2.34 8.91 -11.20
N ILE A 82 -2.67 8.94 -9.90
CA ILE A 82 -3.86 9.64 -9.38
C ILE A 82 -3.79 11.13 -9.72
N ALA A 83 -2.63 11.78 -9.51
CA ALA A 83 -2.46 13.20 -9.81
C ALA A 83 -2.60 13.50 -11.32
N LYS A 84 -2.06 12.65 -12.19
CA LYS A 84 -2.25 12.78 -13.65
C LYS A 84 -3.72 12.63 -14.05
N LEU A 85 -4.43 11.67 -13.47
CA LEU A 85 -5.85 11.48 -13.74
C LEU A 85 -6.69 12.68 -13.24
N GLU A 86 -6.35 13.22 -12.07
CA GLU A 86 -6.97 14.42 -11.53
C GLU A 86 -6.76 15.64 -12.45
N GLN A 87 -5.57 15.79 -13.03
CA GLN A 87 -5.30 16.82 -14.03
C GLN A 87 -6.16 16.64 -15.29
N ILE A 88 -6.24 15.42 -15.83
CA ILE A 88 -7.09 15.12 -16.99
C ILE A 88 -8.56 15.47 -16.69
N TYR A 89 -9.04 15.16 -15.48
CA TYR A 89 -10.41 15.47 -15.09
C TYR A 89 -10.64 16.98 -15.01
N ASN A 90 -9.74 17.72 -14.36
CA ASN A 90 -9.81 19.19 -14.27
C ASN A 90 -9.79 19.86 -15.66
N ASP A 91 -8.89 19.42 -16.55
CA ASP A 91 -8.74 19.98 -17.90
C ASP A 91 -10.00 19.75 -18.78
N ASN A 92 -10.80 18.74 -18.45
CA ASN A 92 -12.04 18.40 -19.16
C ASN A 92 -13.32 18.78 -18.39
N GLY A 93 -13.20 19.53 -17.29
CA GLY A 93 -14.35 19.95 -16.48
C GLY A 93 -15.11 18.80 -15.80
N ILE A 94 -14.44 17.68 -15.55
CA ILE A 94 -14.98 16.50 -14.86
C ILE A 94 -14.74 16.65 -13.36
N ASP A 95 -15.72 16.26 -12.53
CA ASP A 95 -15.60 16.32 -11.08
C ASP A 95 -14.47 15.42 -10.55
N THR A 96 -13.66 15.97 -9.64
CA THR A 96 -12.49 15.30 -9.03
C THR A 96 -12.76 14.81 -7.60
N GLY A 97 -14.00 14.88 -7.11
CA GLY A 97 -14.37 14.49 -5.75
C GLY A 97 -13.94 13.07 -5.39
N GLU A 98 -14.22 12.10 -6.26
CA GLU A 98 -13.85 10.68 -6.05
C GLU A 98 -12.33 10.48 -6.04
N LEU A 99 -11.58 11.18 -6.90
CA LEU A 99 -10.12 11.09 -6.95
C LEU A 99 -9.47 11.66 -5.68
N LYS A 100 -10.01 12.76 -5.14
CA LYS A 100 -9.56 13.34 -3.87
C LYS A 100 -9.85 12.40 -2.70
N GLN A 101 -11.03 11.77 -2.69
CA GLN A 101 -11.36 10.75 -1.70
C GLN A 101 -10.42 9.54 -1.80
N LEU A 102 -10.16 9.04 -3.01
CA LEU A 102 -9.21 7.96 -3.25
C LEU A 102 -7.81 8.31 -2.73
N ASN A 103 -7.31 9.49 -3.04
CA ASN A 103 -5.99 9.94 -2.57
C ASN A 103 -5.92 10.02 -1.04
N THR A 104 -7.03 10.41 -0.39
CA THR A 104 -7.15 10.42 1.08
C THR A 104 -7.07 9.00 1.66
N VAL A 105 -7.84 8.07 1.10
CA VAL A 105 -7.84 6.66 1.53
C VAL A 105 -6.47 6.01 1.33
N ILE A 106 -5.82 6.25 0.19
CA ILE A 106 -4.46 5.76 -0.08
C ILE A 106 -3.44 6.37 0.88
N SER A 107 -3.60 7.64 1.25
CA SER A 107 -2.71 8.28 2.23
C SER A 107 -2.86 7.67 3.62
N GLN A 108 -4.08 7.41 4.08
CA GLN A 108 -4.34 6.71 5.35
C GLN A 108 -3.80 5.29 5.33
N TYR A 109 -4.00 4.56 4.23
CA TYR A 109 -3.48 3.21 4.06
C TYR A 109 -1.94 3.18 4.14
N ASN A 110 -1.26 4.14 3.51
CA ASN A 110 0.20 4.29 3.63
C ASN A 110 0.64 4.55 5.08
N GLN A 111 -0.09 5.40 5.82
CA GLN A 111 0.22 5.68 7.23
C GLN A 111 0.07 4.42 8.10
N HIS A 112 -0.98 3.63 7.89
CA HIS A 112 -1.19 2.37 8.60
C HIS A 112 -0.09 1.35 8.27
N PHE A 113 0.31 1.24 7.01
CA PHE A 113 1.42 0.37 6.63
C PHE A 113 2.74 0.82 7.29
N SER A 114 3.05 2.12 7.31
CA SER A 114 4.23 2.62 8.01
C SER A 114 4.19 2.31 9.51
N LEU A 115 3.05 2.47 10.17
CA LEU A 115 2.90 2.10 11.58
C LEU A 115 3.13 0.60 11.80
N LEU A 116 2.59 -0.24 10.92
CA LEU A 116 2.78 -1.69 10.96
C LEU A 116 4.26 -2.07 10.80
N VAL A 117 4.98 -1.42 9.87
CA VAL A 117 6.42 -1.63 9.67
C VAL A 117 7.20 -1.26 10.93
N GLU A 118 6.94 -0.09 11.51
CA GLU A 118 7.63 0.36 12.72
C GLU A 118 7.35 -0.57 13.92
N GLN A 119 6.10 -0.98 14.12
CA GLN A 119 5.75 -1.97 15.16
C GLN A 119 6.47 -3.31 14.92
N GLN A 120 6.56 -3.78 13.67
CA GLN A 120 7.26 -5.01 13.34
C GLN A 120 8.77 -4.90 13.57
N LYS A 121 9.38 -3.73 13.35
CA LYS A 121 10.79 -3.48 13.70
C LYS A 121 11.01 -3.50 15.20
N THR A 122 10.12 -2.89 15.99
CA THR A 122 10.19 -2.95 17.46
C THR A 122 10.11 -4.38 17.96
N ILE A 123 9.19 -5.18 17.42
CA ILE A 123 9.08 -6.61 17.75
C ILE A 123 10.35 -7.37 17.33
N GLY A 124 10.96 -6.97 16.22
CA GLY A 124 12.11 -7.62 15.60
C GLY A 124 11.70 -8.47 14.39
N TYR A 125 12.53 -8.45 13.34
CA TYR A 125 12.30 -9.25 12.13
C TYR A 125 12.77 -10.70 12.31
N HIS A 126 13.86 -10.88 13.04
CA HIS A 126 14.50 -12.17 13.27
C HIS A 126 14.61 -12.51 14.74
N ALA A 127 15.03 -13.76 15.01
CA ALA A 127 15.05 -14.34 16.34
C ALA A 127 16.01 -13.70 17.36
N LYS A 128 16.82 -12.74 16.90
CA LYS A 128 17.87 -12.09 17.70
C LYS A 128 17.68 -10.57 17.78
N ASP A 129 16.65 -10.04 17.13
CA ASP A 129 16.48 -8.60 16.96
C ASP A 129 15.27 -8.12 17.77
N GLY A 130 15.28 -6.83 18.10
CA GLY A 130 14.18 -6.15 18.79
C GLY A 130 13.80 -6.83 20.11
N LEU A 131 12.52 -6.67 20.48
CA LEU A 131 11.97 -7.24 21.71
C LEU A 131 12.09 -8.77 21.76
N TYR A 132 12.10 -9.45 20.61
CA TYR A 132 12.24 -10.91 20.60
C TYR A 132 13.65 -11.37 21.00
N GLY A 133 14.69 -10.65 20.55
CA GLY A 133 16.07 -10.90 20.98
C GLY A 133 16.24 -10.70 22.50
N GLU A 134 15.76 -9.56 23.01
CA GLU A 134 15.81 -9.23 24.44
C GLU A 134 15.10 -10.28 25.30
N LEU A 135 13.90 -10.70 24.90
CA LEU A 135 13.14 -11.74 25.58
C LEU A 135 13.89 -13.08 25.59
N ARG A 136 14.50 -13.44 24.46
CA ARG A 136 15.26 -14.69 24.33
C ARG A 136 16.48 -14.70 25.24
N ASP A 137 17.21 -13.60 25.32
CA ASP A 137 18.41 -13.48 26.16
C ASP A 137 18.04 -13.52 27.65
N ALA A 138 16.98 -12.82 28.05
CA ALA A 138 16.44 -12.90 29.40
C ALA A 138 16.01 -14.33 29.77
N ALA A 139 15.32 -15.02 28.85
CA ALA A 139 14.91 -16.41 29.05
C ALA A 139 16.10 -17.36 29.21
N HIS A 140 17.18 -17.19 28.43
CA HIS A 140 18.41 -17.98 28.59
C HIS A 140 19.08 -17.74 29.95
N GLY A 141 19.11 -16.48 30.41
CA GLY A 141 19.64 -16.14 31.74
C GLY A 141 18.88 -16.86 32.86
N ILE A 142 17.54 -16.83 32.82
CA ILE A 142 16.70 -17.54 33.80
C ILE A 142 16.88 -19.05 33.68
N GLU A 143 16.99 -19.61 32.47
CA GLU A 143 17.21 -21.04 32.26
C GLU A 143 18.55 -21.51 32.85
N TYR A 144 19.62 -20.72 32.72
CA TYR A 144 20.91 -21.03 33.32
C TYR A 144 20.85 -21.06 34.85
N MET A 145 20.12 -20.13 35.46
CA MET A 145 19.92 -20.10 36.92
C MET A 145 19.02 -21.26 37.39
N ALA A 146 17.92 -21.52 36.70
CA ALA A 146 16.95 -22.56 37.06
C ALA A 146 17.55 -23.98 37.01
N LYS A 147 18.49 -24.24 36.10
CA LYS A 147 19.23 -25.51 36.03
C LYS A 147 20.06 -25.82 37.28
N GLN A 148 20.39 -24.81 38.08
CA GLN A 148 21.15 -24.95 39.32
C GLN A 148 20.24 -25.03 40.57
N LEU A 149 18.92 -24.92 40.39
CA LEU A 149 17.92 -24.95 41.44
C LEU A 149 17.20 -26.31 41.47
N THR A 150 15.97 -26.34 42.01
CA THR A 150 15.19 -27.58 42.14
C THR A 150 14.52 -27.98 40.82
N PRO A 151 14.26 -29.28 40.61
CA PRO A 151 13.53 -29.77 39.45
C PRO A 151 12.15 -29.13 39.24
N GLU A 152 11.43 -28.75 40.31
CA GLU A 152 10.12 -28.10 40.18
C GLU A 152 10.20 -26.72 39.50
N ILE A 153 11.24 -25.94 39.81
CA ILE A 153 11.48 -24.63 39.20
C ILE A 153 11.79 -24.78 37.71
N LEU A 154 12.61 -25.77 37.36
CA LEU A 154 12.93 -26.05 35.96
C LEU A 154 11.69 -26.48 35.16
N ILE A 155 10.83 -27.33 35.72
CA ILE A 155 9.58 -27.76 35.07
C ILE A 155 8.65 -26.56 34.84
N SER A 156 8.49 -25.70 35.85
CA SER A 156 7.63 -24.52 35.76
C SER A 156 8.15 -23.53 34.69
N LEU A 157 9.47 -23.32 34.63
CA LEU A 157 10.09 -22.51 33.59
C LEU A 157 9.85 -23.08 32.18
N LEU A 158 10.00 -24.39 32.01
CA LEU A 158 9.75 -25.04 30.71
C LEU A 158 8.29 -24.91 30.27
N GLN A 159 7.33 -24.94 31.21
CA GLN A 159 5.92 -24.66 30.92
C GLN A 159 5.71 -23.22 30.44
N LEU A 160 6.28 -22.23 31.14
CA LEU A 160 6.24 -20.82 30.72
C LEU A 160 6.85 -20.63 29.32
N ARG A 161 8.01 -21.23 29.05
CA ARG A 161 8.67 -21.19 27.73
C ARG A 161 7.84 -21.85 26.64
N ARG A 162 7.09 -22.92 26.95
CA ARG A 162 6.18 -23.57 26.00
C ARG A 162 5.04 -22.62 25.63
N ASP A 163 4.39 -22.03 26.63
CA ASP A 163 3.26 -21.14 26.40
C ASP A 163 3.68 -19.85 25.67
N GLU A 164 4.86 -19.31 25.98
CA GLU A 164 5.46 -18.18 25.25
C GLU A 164 5.68 -18.53 23.76
N LYS A 165 6.31 -19.68 23.47
CA LYS A 165 6.55 -20.12 22.09
C LYS A 165 5.26 -20.36 21.32
N ASP A 166 4.26 -20.94 21.97
CA ASP A 166 2.94 -21.14 21.39
C ASP A 166 2.23 -19.80 21.09
N PHE A 167 2.35 -18.80 21.99
CA PHE A 167 1.89 -17.45 21.73
C PHE A 167 2.58 -16.86 20.51
N MET A 168 3.90 -16.96 20.42
CA MET A 168 4.65 -16.40 19.29
C MET A 168 4.33 -17.03 17.94
N LEU A 169 4.03 -18.34 17.92
CA LEU A 169 3.69 -19.05 16.69
C LEU A 169 2.27 -18.73 16.20
N ARG A 170 1.33 -18.50 17.13
CA ARG A 170 -0.11 -18.44 16.81
C ARG A 170 -0.74 -17.07 17.05
N VAL A 171 -0.06 -16.20 17.79
CA VAL A 171 -0.52 -14.87 18.24
C VAL A 171 -1.91 -14.95 18.91
N ASP A 172 -2.15 -16.04 19.64
CA ASP A 172 -3.44 -16.33 20.27
C ASP A 172 -3.41 -15.90 21.75
N PRO A 173 -4.27 -14.95 22.17
CA PRO A 173 -4.30 -14.43 23.55
C PRO A 173 -4.46 -15.48 24.63
N LYS A 174 -5.00 -16.67 24.33
CA LYS A 174 -5.15 -17.75 25.33
C LYS A 174 -3.82 -18.18 25.95
N TYR A 175 -2.71 -18.04 25.22
CA TYR A 175 -1.39 -18.41 25.73
C TYR A 175 -0.84 -17.38 26.71
N ILE A 176 -1.26 -16.11 26.61
CA ILE A 176 -1.00 -15.08 27.63
C ILE A 176 -1.71 -15.46 28.93
N VAL A 177 -2.95 -15.95 28.85
CA VAL A 177 -3.72 -16.40 30.02
C VAL A 177 -3.04 -17.61 30.69
N LYS A 178 -2.56 -18.58 29.91
CA LYS A 178 -1.82 -19.73 30.46
C LYS A 178 -0.50 -19.32 31.11
N PHE A 179 0.26 -18.47 30.43
CA PHE A 179 1.53 -17.95 30.94
C PHE A 179 1.35 -17.21 32.27
N THR A 180 0.33 -16.36 32.38
CA THR A 180 0.02 -15.62 33.60
C THR A 180 -0.52 -16.50 34.73
N ALA A 181 -1.22 -17.58 34.42
CA ALA A 181 -1.70 -18.54 35.43
C ALA A 181 -0.55 -19.29 36.12
N VAL A 182 0.47 -19.72 35.37
CA VAL A 182 1.65 -20.40 35.94
C VAL A 182 2.46 -19.47 36.85
N ARG A 183 2.55 -18.17 36.51
CA ARG A 183 3.21 -17.15 37.36
C ARG A 183 2.55 -17.02 38.74
N ASN A 184 1.24 -17.23 38.83
CA ASN A 184 0.49 -17.06 40.08
C ASN A 184 0.52 -18.30 40.98
N LEU A 185 1.13 -19.42 40.54
CA LEU A 185 1.27 -20.65 41.31
C LEU A 185 2.66 -20.77 41.99
N SER A 186 3.60 -19.89 41.63
CA SER A 186 4.99 -19.91 42.09
C SER A 186 5.41 -18.69 42.92
N GLY A 187 4.45 -17.83 43.30
CA GLY A 187 4.59 -16.77 44.29
C GLY A 187 3.72 -17.04 45.51
#